data_AF-A0A9D8BT01-F1
#
_entry.id   AF-A0A9D8BT01-F1
#
_cell.length_a   1.000
_cell.length_b   1.000
_cell.length_c   1.000
_cell.angle_alpha   90.00
_cell.angle_beta   90.00
_cell.angle_gamma   90.00
#
_symmetry.space_group_name_H-M   'P 1'
#
loop_
_entity.id
_entity.type
_entity.pdbx_description
1 polymer ?
#
loop_
_entity_poly.entity_id
_entity_poly.type
_entity_poly.pdbx_seq_one_letter_code
_entity_poly.pdbx_strand_id
1 'polypeptide(L)' 'MVWNQTYAPIGGIFFSTAIAAIPIVVLLGLLGFLHVRAHWAALAGLFAAWVIAVCVFRMPALL' A
#
# COMPACT_ATOMS: atom_id res chain seq x y z
N MET A 1 24.35 -4.04 -3.34
CA MET A 1 24.13 -2.97 -2.35
C MET A 1 22.92 -3.35 -1.52
N VAL A 2 22.98 -3.25 -0.19
CA VAL A 2 21.86 -3.64 0.69
C VAL A 2 20.90 -2.45 0.77
N TRP A 3 19.67 -2.61 0.28
CA TRP A 3 18.62 -1.61 0.50
C TRP A 3 18.30 -1.55 2.01
N ASN A 4 18.33 -0.34 2.57
CA ASN A 4 18.04 -0.11 3.98
C ASN A 4 16.56 0.21 4.18
N GLN A 5 15.84 -0.67 4.85
CA GLN A 5 14.41 -0.53 5.10
C GLN A 5 14.12 0.61 6.07
N THR A 6 13.48 1.66 5.57
CA THR A 6 13.04 2.80 6.37
C THR A 6 11.57 2.64 6.77
N TYR A 7 11.31 2.37 8.05
CA TYR A 7 9.97 2.09 8.57
C TYR A 7 9.07 3.33 8.77
N ALA A 8 9.68 4.51 8.93
CA ALA A 8 8.95 5.75 9.22
C ALA A 8 9.30 6.90 8.26
N PRO A 9 9.04 6.77 6.94
CA PRO A 9 9.45 7.78 5.95
C PRO A 9 8.73 9.13 6.10
N ILE A 10 7.61 9.18 6.83
CA ILE A 10 6.63 10.29 6.83
C ILE A 10 6.59 11.04 8.17
N GLY A 11 7.68 10.96 8.95
CA GLY A 11 7.82 11.70 10.21
C GLY A 11 7.36 10.95 11.47
N GLY A 12 6.90 9.70 11.36
CA GLY A 12 6.58 8.86 12.51
C GLY A 12 6.00 7.48 12.14
N ILE A 13 6.12 6.52 13.05
CA ILE A 13 5.61 5.14 12.86
C ILE A 13 4.09 5.15 12.67
N PHE A 14 3.35 5.92 13.46
CA PHE A 14 1.88 5.94 13.40
C PHE A 14 1.35 6.36 12.02
N PHE A 15 1.84 7.50 11.49
CA PHE A 15 1.44 7.99 10.16
C PHE A 15 1.87 7.04 9.04
N SER A 16 3.07 6.45 9.17
CA SER A 16 3.58 5.50 8.19
C SER A 16 2.75 4.21 8.16
N THR A 17 2.33 3.71 9.31
CA THR A 17 1.42 2.57 9.42
C THR A 17 0.04 2.89 8.86
N ALA A 18 -0.51 4.08 9.15
CA ALA A 18 -1.79 4.51 8.59
C ALA A 18 -1.76 4.53 7.05
N ILE A 19 -0.67 5.00 6.45
CA ILE A 19 -0.49 5.01 4.99
C ILE A 19 -0.28 3.59 4.46
N ALA A 20 0.48 2.74 5.16
CA ALA A 20 0.64 1.34 4.80
C ALA A 20 -0.67 0.53 4.85
N ALA A 21 -1.68 0.98 5.60
CA ALA A 21 -2.98 0.33 5.70
C ALA A 21 -3.95 0.66 4.53
N ILE A 22 -3.65 1.68 3.71
CA ILE A 22 -4.51 2.11 2.59
C ILE A 22 -4.91 0.96 1.64
N PRO A 23 -4.01 0.04 1.22
CA PRO A 23 -4.39 -1.05 0.32
C PRO A 23 -5.48 -1.96 0.90
N ILE A 24 -5.47 -2.18 2.22
CA ILE A 24 -6.48 -2.97 2.93
C ILE A 24 -7.81 -2.20 2.93
N VAL A 25 -7.79 -0.90 3.19
CA VAL A 25 -8.99 -0.05 3.14
C VAL A 25 -9.59 -0.03 1.74
N VAL A 26 -8.77 0.03 0.69
CA VAL A 26 -9.21 -0.07 -0.71
C VAL A 26 -9.86 -1.41 -0.97
N LEU A 27 -9.20 -2.52 -0.61
CA LEU A 27 -9.74 -3.86 -0.85
C LEU A 27 -11.06 -4.09 -0.12
N LEU A 28 -11.11 -3.79 1.19
CA LEU A 28 -12.30 -3.96 2.01
C LEU A 28 -13.41 -2.99 1.63
N GLY A 29 -13.08 -1.76 1.25
CA GLY A 29 -14.05 -0.77 0.76
C GLY A 29 -14.68 -1.20 -0.56
N LEU A 30 -13.87 -1.73 -1.50
CA LEU A 30 -14.38 -2.22 -2.78
C LEU A 30 -15.26 -3.47 -2.61
N LEU A 31 -14.88 -4.39 -1.71
CA LEU A 31 -15.62 -5.63 -1.52
C LEU A 31 -16.86 -5.44 -0.63
N GLY A 32 -16.71 -4.74 0.49
CA GLY A 32 -17.75 -4.59 1.51
C GLY A 32 -18.76 -3.48 1.21
N PHE A 33 -18.32 -2.36 0.63
CA PHE A 33 -19.22 -1.24 0.31
C PHE A 33 -19.68 -1.28 -1.15
N LEU A 34 -18.73 -1.35 -2.09
CA LEU A 34 -19.02 -1.26 -3.52
C LEU A 34 -19.39 -2.60 -4.16
N HIS A 35 -19.29 -3.72 -3.43
CA HIS A 35 -19.61 -5.07 -3.89
C HIS A 35 -18.97 -5.43 -5.25
N VAL A 36 -17.75 -4.92 -5.48
CA VAL A 36 -16.99 -5.17 -6.70
C VAL A 36 -16.54 -6.64 -6.70
N ARG A 37 -16.43 -7.24 -7.90
CA ARG A 37 -15.90 -8.60 -8.04
C ARG A 37 -14.50 -8.70 -7.42
N ALA A 38 -14.24 -9.77 -6.67
CA ALA A 38 -13.02 -9.92 -5.87
C ALA A 38 -11.71 -9.72 -6.65
N HIS A 39 -11.65 -10.14 -7.92
CA HIS A 39 -10.45 -9.96 -8.75
C HIS A 39 -10.15 -8.48 -9.04
N TRP A 40 -11.18 -7.66 -9.29
CA TRP A 40 -10.99 -6.22 -9.51
C TRP A 40 -10.61 -5.51 -8.22
N ALA A 41 -11.21 -5.90 -7.09
CA ALA A 41 -10.81 -5.38 -5.78
C ALA A 41 -9.35 -5.73 -5.44
N ALA A 42 -8.93 -6.96 -5.72
CA ALA A 42 -7.55 -7.40 -5.53
C ALA A 42 -6.56 -6.64 -6.42
N LEU A 43 -6.89 -6.41 -7.70
CA LEU A 43 -6.06 -5.61 -8.60
C LEU A 43 -5.92 -4.16 -8.14
N ALA A 44 -7.02 -3.54 -7.69
CA ALA A 44 -6.99 -2.18 -7.15
C ALA A 44 -6.14 -2.10 -5.86
N GLY A 45 -6.29 -3.06 -4.95
CA GLY A 45 -5.48 -3.15 -3.73
C GLY A 45 -3.99 -3.37 -4.03
N LEU A 46 -3.66 -4.25 -4.98
CA LEU A 46 -2.29 -4.50 -5.42
C LEU A 46 -1.66 -3.24 -6.01
N PHE A 47 -2.38 -2.54 -6.88
CA PHE A 47 -1.91 -1.30 -7.48
C PHE A 47 -1.66 -0.23 -6.42
N ALA A 48 -2.59 -0.05 -5.46
CA ALA A 48 -2.42 0.87 -4.34
C ALA A 48 -1.18 0.51 -3.49
N ALA A 49 -0.97 -0.77 -3.19
CA ALA A 49 0.20 -1.23 -2.43
C ALA A 49 1.51 -0.93 -3.16
N TRP A 50 1.56 -1.20 -4.47
CA TRP A 50 2.73 -0.94 -5.29
C TRP A 50 3.08 0.55 -5.35
N VAL A 51 2.08 1.42 -5.60
CA VAL A 51 2.28 2.87 -5.61
C VAL A 51 2.80 3.38 -4.27
N ILE A 52 2.22 2.93 -3.15
CA ILE A 52 2.66 3.36 -1.81
C ILE A 52 4.07 2.86 -1.52
N ALA A 53 4.40 1.61 -1.83
CA ALA A 53 5.71 1.04 -1.62
C ALA A 53 6.81 1.85 -2.34
N VAL A 54 6.58 2.23 -3.60
CA VAL A 54 7.56 2.96 -4.41
C VAL A 54 7.59 4.44 -4.04
N CYS A 55 6.45 5.12 -3.99
CA CYS A 55 6.40 6.58 -3.81
C CYS A 55 6.59 7.02 -2.35
N VAL A 56 6.11 6.25 -1.38
CA VAL A 56 6.16 6.62 0.05
C VAL A 56 7.33 5.96 0.75
N PHE A 57 7.47 4.64 0.60
CA PHE A 57 8.53 3.88 1.28
C PHE A 57 9.85 3.83 0.51
N ARG A 58 9.88 4.44 -0.70
CA ARG A 58 11.08 4.53 -1.55
C ARG A 58 11.73 3.17 -1.74
N MET A 59 10.91 2.12 -1.84
CA MET A 59 11.37 0.78 -2.17
C MET A 59 11.87 0.78 -3.62
N PRO A 60 12.95 0.04 -3.93
CA PRO A 60 13.40 -0.12 -5.30
C PRO A 60 12.30 -0.81 -6.11
N ALA A 61 11.85 -0.17 -7.19
CA ALA A 61 10.79 -0.70 -8.05
C ALA A 61 11.28 -1.86 -8.94
N LEU A 62 12.60 -2.06 -9.03
CA LEU A 62 13.27 -3.07 -9.83
C LEU A 62 14.19 -3.88 -8.92
N LEU A 63 14.25 -5.20 -9.18
CA LEU A 63 15.17 -6.14 -8.53
C LEU A 63 16.62 -5.87 -8.91
#